data_AF-A0A1W9GF26-F1
#
_entry.id   AF-A0A1W9GF26-F1
#
_cell.length_a   1.000
_cell.length_b   1.000
_cell.length_c   1.000
_cell.angle_alpha   90.00
_cell.angle_beta   90.00
_cell.angle_gamma   90.00
#
_symmetry.space_group_name_H-M   'P 1'
#
loop_
_entity.id
_entity.type
_entity.pdbx_description
1 polymer ?
#
loop_
_entity_poly.entity_id
_entity_poly.type
_entity_poly.pdbx_seq_one_letter_code
_entity_poly.pdbx_strand_id
1 'polypeptide(L)'
;MRYLTLSLLIAFPLTAYAGNIIDTDLISSNNFFLPPSTEKTVFIQARNSSDNQEVSLHDLGARLSAKGYQVVNDPDRAHYVVLANIVYCNITKPEMPVEAMVASGYGSAFNTTLGAMQGLASMASMAGPYGAMGGAAASMGLSAIQGLGDLFSSSSSAPKMPDDVNYACVADVQITEQKTGQLPPGMKTGTGQEPGIYQTRLAADVHQKKLKEAEATPLLQQKLSAAVAGNF
;
A
#
# COMPACT_ATOMS: atom_id res chain seq x y z
N MET A 1 54.52 38.66 -18.06
CA MET A 1 54.03 38.36 -16.70
C MET A 1 53.06 37.19 -16.82
N ARG A 2 53.37 36.04 -16.18
CA ARG A 2 52.57 34.80 -16.23
C ARG A 2 51.60 34.81 -15.04
N TYR A 3 50.29 34.73 -15.30
CA TYR A 3 49.29 34.59 -14.24
C TYR A 3 49.06 33.10 -13.96
N LEU A 4 49.37 32.69 -12.73
CA LEU A 4 49.14 31.36 -12.19
C LEU A 4 47.74 31.36 -11.55
N THR A 5 46.74 30.77 -12.20
CA THR A 5 45.40 30.60 -11.63
C THR A 5 45.39 29.38 -10.70
N LEU A 6 45.34 29.63 -9.40
CA LEU A 6 45.22 28.62 -8.34
C LEU A 6 43.75 28.19 -8.22
N SER A 7 43.41 27.00 -8.69
CA SER A 7 42.08 26.41 -8.50
C SER A 7 41.92 25.90 -7.06
N LEU A 8 41.12 26.59 -6.26
CA LEU A 8 40.78 26.19 -4.89
C LEU A 8 39.70 25.09 -4.94
N LEU A 9 40.11 23.84 -4.71
CA LEU A 9 39.20 22.71 -4.48
C LEU A 9 38.56 22.85 -3.09
N ILE A 10 37.31 23.31 -3.04
CA ILE A 10 36.50 23.33 -1.82
C ILE A 10 35.97 21.89 -1.61
N ALA A 11 36.61 21.14 -0.72
CA ALA A 11 36.09 19.89 -0.21
C ALA A 11 34.99 20.20 0.82
N PHE A 12 33.73 20.06 0.45
CA PHE A 12 32.62 20.06 1.41
C PHE A 12 32.70 18.79 2.27
N PRO A 13 32.75 18.90 3.61
CA PRO A 13 32.66 17.72 4.46
C PRO A 13 31.25 17.15 4.34
N LEU A 14 31.12 15.99 3.71
CA LEU A 14 29.93 15.15 3.82
C LEU A 14 29.83 14.70 5.29
N THR A 15 29.10 15.45 6.10
CA THR A 15 28.68 14.98 7.42
C THR A 15 27.80 13.77 7.21
N ALA A 16 28.37 12.58 7.41
CA ALA A 16 27.63 11.33 7.49
C ALA A 16 26.71 11.41 8.72
N TYR A 17 25.50 11.92 8.51
CA TYR A 17 24.45 11.89 9.51
C TYR A 17 24.16 10.41 9.78
N ALA A 18 24.38 9.93 11.00
CA ALA A 18 23.95 8.60 11.37
C ALA A 18 22.44 8.51 11.13
N GLY A 19 22.02 7.73 10.14
CA GLY A 19 20.62 7.65 9.71
C GLY A 19 19.69 7.27 10.86
N ASN A 20 18.51 7.88 10.88
CA ASN A 20 17.45 7.54 11.84
C ASN A 20 16.74 6.24 11.46
N ILE A 21 16.73 5.89 10.18
CA ILE A 21 16.22 4.61 9.66
C ILE A 21 17.20 3.49 10.01
N ILE A 22 16.66 2.40 10.57
CA ILE A 22 17.38 1.17 10.91
C ILE A 22 17.23 0.18 9.77
N ASP A 23 15.98 -0.13 9.42
CA ASP A 23 15.62 -1.05 8.35
C ASP A 23 14.24 -0.72 7.79
N THR A 24 13.89 -1.35 6.67
CA THR A 24 12.59 -1.21 6.03
C THR A 24 12.17 -2.52 5.39
N ASP A 25 10.97 -3.00 5.68
CA ASP A 25 10.45 -4.23 5.08
C ASP A 25 9.28 -3.95 4.12
N LEU A 26 8.91 -4.98 3.36
CA LEU A 26 7.79 -5.01 2.44
C LEU A 26 7.37 -6.46 2.26
N ILE A 27 6.09 -6.74 2.53
CA ILE A 27 5.52 -8.07 2.38
C ILE A 27 4.15 -8.01 1.71
N SER A 28 3.82 -9.09 0.99
CA SER A 28 2.53 -9.29 0.31
C SER A 28 1.82 -10.52 0.88
N SER A 29 0.49 -10.49 1.00
CA SER A 29 -0.30 -11.65 1.46
C SER A 29 -0.20 -12.86 0.54
N ASN A 30 0.01 -12.62 -0.75
CA ASN A 30 0.09 -13.63 -1.79
C ASN A 30 0.80 -13.03 -3.00
N ASN A 31 1.31 -13.92 -3.86
CA ASN A 31 1.94 -13.56 -5.12
C ASN A 31 1.07 -14.06 -6.29
N PHE A 32 0.99 -13.27 -7.36
CA PHE A 32 0.30 -13.64 -8.59
C PHE A 32 1.04 -13.08 -9.80
N PHE A 33 0.77 -13.63 -10.97
CA PHE A 33 1.30 -13.13 -12.23
C PHE A 33 0.16 -12.72 -13.14
N LEU A 34 0.24 -11.51 -13.69
CA LEU A 34 -0.63 -11.09 -14.77
C LEU A 34 -0.28 -11.90 -16.02
N PRO A 35 -1.28 -12.39 -16.78
CA PRO A 35 -1.04 -13.01 -18.07
C PRO A 35 -0.33 -12.03 -19.00
N PRO A 36 0.58 -12.50 -19.86
CA PRO A 36 1.24 -11.64 -20.82
C PRO A 36 0.22 -11.04 -21.79
N SER A 37 0.28 -9.72 -21.98
CA SER A 37 -0.59 -9.00 -22.90
C SER A 37 0.19 -8.00 -23.76
N THR A 38 -0.26 -7.81 -25.00
CA THR A 38 0.20 -6.75 -25.89
C THR A 38 -0.48 -5.42 -25.61
N GLU A 39 -1.64 -5.46 -24.95
CA GLU A 39 -2.42 -4.28 -24.58
C GLU A 39 -1.86 -3.69 -23.29
N LYS A 40 -1.22 -2.52 -23.38
CA LYS A 40 -0.54 -1.89 -22.24
C LYS A 40 -1.27 -0.64 -21.75
N THR A 41 -2.60 -0.65 -21.66
CA THR A 41 -3.37 0.46 -21.09
C THR A 41 -3.78 0.15 -19.66
N VAL A 42 -3.61 1.11 -18.76
CA VAL A 42 -3.93 0.97 -17.34
C VAL A 42 -4.74 2.14 -16.82
N PHE A 43 -5.84 1.87 -16.14
CA PHE A 43 -6.55 2.85 -15.33
C PHE A 43 -6.17 2.64 -13.87
N ILE A 44 -5.91 3.72 -13.14
CA ILE A 44 -5.46 3.68 -11.75
C ILE A 44 -6.43 4.48 -10.90
N GLN A 45 -6.94 3.85 -9.86
CA GLN A 45 -7.65 4.53 -8.77
C GLN A 45 -6.99 4.16 -7.45
N ALA A 46 -6.22 5.09 -6.91
CA ALA A 46 -5.62 4.99 -5.59
C ALA A 46 -6.40 5.85 -4.59
N ARG A 47 -6.70 5.29 -3.41
CA ARG A 47 -7.39 5.97 -2.31
C ARG A 47 -6.64 5.74 -1.00
N ASN A 48 -6.96 6.56 -0.01
CA ASN A 48 -6.45 6.43 1.34
C ASN A 48 -7.62 6.49 2.33
N SER A 49 -7.84 5.39 3.03
CA SER A 49 -8.85 5.21 4.08
C SER A 49 -8.22 5.09 5.48
N SER A 50 -6.93 5.37 5.61
CA SER A 50 -6.19 5.32 6.87
C SER A 50 -6.25 6.64 7.65
N ASP A 51 -5.75 6.63 8.88
CA ASP A 51 -5.68 7.84 9.71
C ASP A 51 -4.64 8.86 9.22
N ASN A 52 -3.60 8.42 8.50
CA ASN A 52 -2.60 9.34 7.93
C ASN A 52 -2.95 9.70 6.48
N GLN A 53 -3.58 10.86 6.29
CA GLN A 53 -4.02 11.36 4.98
C GLN A 53 -2.88 11.90 4.10
N GLU A 54 -1.67 12.08 4.63
CA GLU A 54 -0.49 12.50 3.85
C GLU A 54 0.08 11.38 2.97
N VAL A 55 -0.31 10.12 3.24
CA VAL A 55 0.16 8.96 2.47
C VAL A 55 -0.63 8.82 1.17
N SER A 56 0.09 8.67 0.07
CA SER A 56 -0.49 8.46 -1.26
C SER A 56 0.40 7.58 -2.14
N LEU A 57 -0.21 6.94 -3.14
CA LEU A 57 0.50 6.19 -4.19
C LEU A 57 0.76 7.08 -5.42
N HIS A 58 1.19 8.33 -5.20
CA HIS A 58 1.26 9.37 -6.24
C HIS A 58 2.23 9.04 -7.40
N ASP A 59 3.30 8.29 -7.13
CA ASP A 59 4.29 7.89 -8.13
C ASP A 59 3.94 6.60 -8.88
N LEU A 60 2.83 5.93 -8.54
CA LEU A 60 2.40 4.68 -9.17
C LEU A 60 2.21 4.82 -10.69
N GLY A 61 1.55 5.90 -11.14
CA GLY A 61 1.36 6.15 -12.57
C GLY A 61 2.67 6.33 -13.35
N ALA A 62 3.65 7.02 -12.74
CA ALA A 62 4.98 7.19 -13.34
C ALA A 62 5.74 5.86 -13.41
N ARG A 63 5.64 5.01 -12.37
CA ARG A 63 6.26 3.67 -12.35
C ARG A 63 5.68 2.74 -13.41
N LEU A 64 4.36 2.75 -13.58
CA LEU A 64 3.69 1.96 -14.62
C LEU A 64 4.04 2.48 -16.02
N SER A 65 4.14 3.81 -16.19
CA SER A 65 4.61 4.42 -17.43
C SER A 65 6.05 4.01 -17.77
N ALA A 66 6.95 3.96 -16.78
CA ALA A 66 8.32 3.49 -16.96
C ALA A 66 8.41 2.00 -17.36
N LYS A 67 7.38 1.20 -17.05
CA LYS A 67 7.22 -0.20 -17.50
C LYS A 67 6.55 -0.32 -18.89
N GLY A 68 6.25 0.81 -19.53
CA GLY A 68 5.67 0.88 -20.86
C GLY A 68 4.14 0.81 -20.89
N TYR A 69 3.46 1.03 -19.77
CA TYR A 69 2.01 1.14 -19.73
C TYR A 69 1.55 2.58 -19.97
N GLN A 70 0.54 2.75 -20.80
CA GLN A 70 -0.15 4.01 -20.97
C GLN A 70 -1.24 4.15 -19.90
N VAL A 71 -1.07 5.13 -19.01
CA VAL A 71 -2.11 5.47 -18.04
C VAL A 71 -3.27 6.17 -18.77
N VAL A 72 -4.48 5.64 -18.61
CA VAL A 72 -5.72 6.18 -19.19
C VAL A 72 -6.67 6.62 -18.07
N ASN A 73 -7.50 7.63 -18.36
CA ASN A 73 -8.45 8.20 -17.39
C ASN A 73 -9.84 7.54 -17.44
N ASP A 74 -10.09 6.75 -18.48
CA ASP A 74 -11.36 6.06 -18.68
C ASP A 74 -11.15 4.57 -18.38
N PRO A 75 -11.80 4.03 -17.34
CA PRO A 75 -11.67 2.61 -17.01
C PRO A 75 -12.09 1.72 -18.17
N ASP A 76 -13.11 2.08 -18.96
CA ASP A 76 -13.64 1.22 -20.04
C ASP A 76 -12.64 1.08 -21.22
N ARG A 77 -11.63 1.95 -21.27
CA ARG A 77 -10.56 1.93 -22.27
C ARG A 77 -9.28 1.27 -21.77
N ALA A 78 -9.24 0.89 -20.49
CA ALA A 78 -8.09 0.25 -19.89
C ALA A 78 -8.14 -1.26 -20.08
N HIS A 79 -7.00 -1.86 -20.40
CA HIS A 79 -6.85 -3.31 -20.38
C HIS A 79 -6.74 -3.80 -18.94
N TYR A 80 -5.99 -3.07 -18.10
CA TYR A 80 -5.88 -3.32 -16.67
C TYR A 80 -6.51 -2.19 -15.85
N VAL A 81 -7.31 -2.54 -14.85
CA VAL A 81 -7.83 -1.62 -13.84
C VAL A 81 -7.13 -1.90 -12.52
N VAL A 82 -6.41 -0.92 -12.00
CA VAL A 82 -5.74 -0.99 -10.70
C VAL A 82 -6.54 -0.19 -9.69
N LEU A 83 -7.10 -0.88 -8.70
CA LEU A 83 -7.71 -0.29 -7.52
C LEU A 83 -6.77 -0.51 -6.34
N ALA A 84 -6.36 0.56 -5.69
CA ALA A 84 -5.51 0.49 -4.51
C ALA A 84 -6.09 1.36 -3.39
N ASN A 85 -6.14 0.82 -2.17
CA ASN A 85 -6.60 1.55 -0.99
C ASN A 85 -5.61 1.38 0.14
N ILE A 86 -5.02 2.47 0.62
CA ILE A 86 -4.23 2.47 1.85
C ILE A 86 -5.23 2.36 3.01
N VAL A 87 -5.25 1.21 3.69
CA VAL A 87 -6.24 0.89 4.74
C VAL A 87 -5.72 1.18 6.15
N TYR A 88 -4.41 1.27 6.32
CA TYR A 88 -3.75 1.59 7.58
C TYR A 88 -2.45 2.31 7.29
N CYS A 89 -2.12 3.33 8.08
CA CYS A 89 -0.75 3.81 8.17
C CYS A 89 -0.53 4.53 9.50
N ASN A 90 0.17 3.87 10.42
CA ASN A 90 0.44 4.41 11.75
C ASN A 90 1.61 3.66 12.41
N ILE A 91 1.98 4.10 13.61
CA ILE A 91 2.90 3.41 14.49
C ILE A 91 2.33 2.03 14.83
N THR A 92 3.11 0.99 14.57
CA THR A 92 2.81 -0.37 15.01
C THR A 92 3.51 -0.65 16.33
N LYS A 93 3.04 -1.69 17.05
CA LYS A 93 3.78 -2.19 18.20
C LYS A 93 5.13 -2.71 17.70
N PRO A 94 6.25 -2.44 18.38
CA PRO A 94 7.57 -2.92 17.96
C PRO A 94 7.63 -4.44 17.75
N GLU A 95 6.78 -5.20 18.45
CA GLU A 95 6.71 -6.66 18.35
C GLU A 95 5.71 -7.17 17.31
N MET A 96 5.04 -6.30 16.55
CA MET A 96 4.10 -6.72 15.50
C MET A 96 4.87 -7.01 14.21
N PRO A 97 5.00 -8.29 13.79
CA PRO A 97 5.64 -8.61 12.53
C PRO A 97 4.77 -8.14 11.35
N VAL A 98 5.41 -7.64 10.30
CA VAL A 98 4.77 -7.18 9.06
C VAL A 98 3.96 -8.32 8.41
N GLU A 99 4.39 -9.57 8.61
CA GLU A 99 3.69 -10.80 8.23
C GLU A 99 2.27 -10.87 8.82
N ALA A 100 2.10 -10.47 10.08
CA ALA A 100 0.79 -10.47 10.72
C ALA A 100 -0.16 -9.43 10.10
N MET A 101 0.38 -8.39 9.48
CA MET A 101 -0.41 -7.35 8.80
C MET A 101 -1.04 -7.85 7.50
N VAL A 102 -0.37 -8.78 6.82
CA VAL A 102 -0.84 -9.37 5.56
C VAL A 102 -1.47 -10.75 5.72
N ALA A 103 -1.29 -11.42 6.87
CA ALA A 103 -1.76 -12.78 7.12
C ALA A 103 -3.28 -12.97 6.91
N SER A 104 -4.06 -11.93 7.14
CA SER A 104 -5.51 -11.93 6.96
C SER A 104 -5.97 -11.73 5.51
N GLY A 105 -5.06 -11.33 4.61
CA GLY A 105 -5.33 -11.17 3.18
C GLY A 105 -6.12 -9.92 2.83
N TYR A 106 -6.32 -9.72 1.52
CA TYR A 106 -7.06 -8.59 0.95
C TYR A 106 -8.49 -8.45 1.52
N GLY A 107 -8.91 -7.22 1.82
CA GLY A 107 -10.28 -6.90 2.25
C GLY A 107 -10.67 -7.37 3.66
N SER A 108 -9.80 -8.12 4.33
CA SER A 108 -10.03 -8.55 5.71
C SER A 108 -9.89 -7.39 6.70
N ALA A 109 -10.54 -7.49 7.86
CA ALA A 109 -10.33 -6.55 8.95
C ALA A 109 -8.90 -6.72 9.48
N PHE A 110 -7.98 -5.83 9.08
CA PHE A 110 -6.74 -5.62 9.81
C PHE A 110 -7.07 -4.90 11.11
N ASN A 111 -6.45 -5.32 12.22
CA ASN A 111 -6.71 -4.94 13.62
C ASN A 111 -6.72 -3.41 13.85
N THR A 112 -7.80 -2.80 13.39
CA THR A 112 -8.22 -1.43 13.57
C THR A 112 -9.67 -1.60 13.96
N THR A 113 -10.00 -1.23 15.18
CA THR A 113 -11.27 -1.55 15.82
C THR A 113 -12.52 -0.98 15.14
N LEU A 114 -12.45 -0.43 13.91
CA LEU A 114 -13.62 0.10 13.17
C LEU A 114 -13.41 0.45 11.67
N GLY A 115 -12.29 0.14 10.99
CA GLY A 115 -11.93 0.88 9.76
C GLY A 115 -12.10 0.21 8.39
N ALA A 116 -11.51 -0.96 8.17
CA ALA A 116 -11.24 -1.42 6.80
C ALA A 116 -12.43 -2.08 6.07
N MET A 117 -13.51 -2.43 6.78
CA MET A 117 -14.61 -3.22 6.20
C MET A 117 -15.61 -2.41 5.34
N GLN A 118 -15.46 -1.09 5.27
CA GLN A 118 -16.39 -0.21 4.53
C GLN A 118 -15.82 0.35 3.21
N GLY A 119 -14.49 0.42 3.08
CA GLY A 119 -13.83 1.07 1.93
C GLY A 119 -13.88 0.25 0.64
N LEU A 120 -13.91 -1.09 0.75
CA LEU A 120 -13.77 -1.96 -0.41
C LEU A 120 -15.11 -2.49 -0.95
N ALA A 121 -16.06 -2.76 -0.06
CA ALA A 121 -17.43 -3.13 -0.44
C ALA A 121 -18.14 -1.99 -1.22
N SER A 122 -17.71 -0.74 -1.03
CA SER A 122 -18.19 0.45 -1.75
C SER A 122 -17.43 0.76 -3.05
N MET A 123 -16.28 0.13 -3.31
CA MET A 123 -15.55 0.25 -4.57
C MET A 123 -15.96 -0.81 -5.59
N ALA A 124 -16.32 -2.01 -5.13
CA ALA A 124 -16.82 -3.07 -5.98
C ALA A 124 -18.14 -2.71 -6.69
N SER A 125 -18.95 -1.84 -6.09
CA SER A 125 -20.20 -1.33 -6.68
C SER A 125 -20.01 -0.30 -7.81
N MET A 126 -18.79 0.17 -8.08
CA MET A 126 -18.47 1.04 -9.22
C MET A 126 -17.89 0.29 -10.43
N ALA A 127 -17.56 -1.00 -10.29
CA ALA A 127 -16.94 -1.83 -11.33
C ALA A 127 -17.99 -2.66 -12.09
N GLY A 128 -19.00 -2.00 -12.67
CA GLY A 128 -19.99 -2.63 -13.57
C GLY A 128 -20.78 -3.82 -12.98
N PRO A 129 -21.60 -4.51 -13.81
CA PRO A 129 -22.46 -5.61 -13.35
C PRO A 129 -21.70 -6.86 -12.84
N TYR A 130 -20.36 -6.89 -12.96
CA TYR A 130 -19.52 -7.97 -12.47
C TYR A 130 -18.90 -7.70 -11.08
N GLY A 131 -18.99 -6.48 -10.55
CA GLY A 131 -18.48 -6.13 -9.22
C GLY A 131 -19.45 -6.36 -8.05
N ALA A 132 -20.68 -6.82 -8.31
CA ALA A 132 -21.75 -6.87 -7.31
C ALA A 132 -21.90 -8.20 -6.55
N MET A 133 -21.13 -9.24 -6.88
CA MET A 133 -21.36 -10.60 -6.35
C MET A 133 -20.28 -11.06 -5.36
N GLY A 134 -19.92 -10.22 -4.38
CA GLY A 134 -18.99 -10.59 -3.29
C GLY A 134 -19.35 -10.03 -1.91
N GLY A 135 -20.38 -9.19 -1.81
CA GLY A 135 -20.76 -8.49 -0.58
C GLY A 135 -21.70 -9.29 0.32
N ALA A 136 -21.25 -10.43 0.85
CA ALA A 136 -21.98 -11.13 1.91
C ALA A 136 -21.47 -10.72 3.29
N ALA A 137 -22.00 -9.61 3.84
CA ALA A 137 -21.96 -9.34 5.29
C ALA A 137 -23.01 -8.29 5.72
N ALA A 138 -24.25 -8.44 5.25
CA ALA A 138 -25.40 -7.77 5.86
C ALA A 138 -25.97 -8.69 6.94
N SER A 139 -25.39 -8.68 8.14
CA SER A 139 -26.01 -9.02 9.44
C SER A 139 -24.93 -9.41 10.44
N MET A 140 -24.78 -8.62 11.50
CA MET A 140 -24.63 -9.05 12.90
C MET A 140 -23.95 -7.95 13.74
N GLY A 141 -24.67 -7.48 14.77
CA GLY A 141 -24.07 -7.25 16.08
C GLY A 141 -23.65 -5.83 16.46
N LEU A 142 -24.61 -4.92 16.60
CA LEU A 142 -24.44 -3.59 17.25
C LEU A 142 -24.24 -3.66 18.78
N SER A 143 -23.64 -4.74 19.32
CA SER A 143 -23.72 -5.08 20.75
C SER A 143 -22.38 -5.29 21.48
N ALA A 144 -21.24 -4.87 20.91
CA ALA A 144 -19.92 -4.97 21.56
C ALA A 144 -19.24 -3.62 21.89
N ILE A 145 -20.02 -2.54 22.00
CA ILE A 145 -19.52 -1.15 22.11
C ILE A 145 -19.05 -0.75 23.54
N GLN A 146 -19.21 -1.59 24.56
CA GLN A 146 -19.02 -1.15 25.96
C GLN A 146 -17.72 -1.60 26.65
N GLY A 147 -16.74 -2.16 25.94
CA GLY A 147 -15.60 -2.83 26.59
C GLY A 147 -14.23 -2.13 26.60
N LEU A 148 -13.98 -1.10 25.78
CA LEU A 148 -12.58 -0.71 25.48
C LEU A 148 -12.30 0.80 25.49
N GLY A 149 -13.16 1.59 26.15
CA GLY A 149 -12.89 3.01 26.43
C GLY A 149 -11.74 3.26 27.43
N ASP A 150 -11.33 2.23 28.18
CA ASP A 150 -10.40 2.37 29.31
C ASP A 150 -8.91 2.13 28.99
N LEU A 151 -8.54 1.77 27.75
CA LEU A 151 -7.12 1.53 27.42
C LEU A 151 -6.42 2.76 26.82
N PHE A 152 -7.15 3.81 26.40
CA PHE A 152 -6.55 4.98 25.75
C PHE A 152 -7.04 6.34 26.27
N SER A 153 -7.76 6.36 27.40
CA SER A 153 -8.23 7.59 28.05
C SER A 153 -7.66 7.80 29.45
N SER A 154 -6.36 7.56 29.63
CA SER A 154 -5.68 7.87 30.90
C SER A 154 -4.19 8.13 30.72
N SER A 155 -3.84 9.28 30.14
CA SER A 155 -2.63 10.01 30.54
C SER A 155 -2.63 11.42 29.94
N SER A 156 -2.98 12.42 30.75
CA SER A 156 -2.84 13.85 30.45
C SER A 156 -1.39 14.32 30.62
N SER A 157 -0.44 13.66 29.96
CA SER A 157 0.96 14.06 29.88
C SER A 157 1.42 13.88 28.44
N ALA A 158 2.11 14.89 27.89
CA ALA A 158 2.60 14.85 26.52
C ALA A 158 3.36 13.52 26.29
N PRO A 159 2.95 12.68 25.31
CA PRO A 159 3.51 11.35 25.17
C PRO A 159 5.01 11.45 24.90
N LYS A 160 5.80 10.85 25.78
CA LYS A 160 7.24 10.68 25.58
C LYS A 160 7.40 9.72 24.40
N MET A 161 7.82 10.22 23.24
CA MET A 161 7.97 9.38 22.06
C MET A 161 8.93 8.23 22.37
N PRO A 162 8.56 6.97 22.09
CA PRO A 162 9.44 5.83 22.32
C PRO A 162 10.66 5.89 21.39
N ASP A 163 11.78 5.38 21.90
CA ASP A 163 12.93 4.99 21.06
C ASP A 163 12.62 3.62 20.43
N ASP A 164 13.12 3.37 19.22
CA ASP A 164 12.90 2.13 18.43
C ASP A 164 11.42 1.89 18.05
N VAL A 165 10.99 2.61 17.01
CA VAL A 165 9.59 2.66 16.57
C VAL A 165 9.46 2.07 15.19
N ASN A 166 8.49 1.18 15.02
CA ASN A 166 8.08 0.72 13.71
C ASN A 166 6.88 1.54 13.21
N TYR A 167 7.01 2.11 12.02
CA TYR A 167 5.95 2.85 11.34
C TYR A 167 5.56 2.11 10.07
N ALA A 168 4.31 1.66 9.96
CA ALA A 168 3.88 0.78 8.89
C ALA A 168 2.63 1.30 8.18
N CYS A 169 2.59 1.09 6.87
CA CYS A 169 1.40 1.28 6.04
C CYS A 169 0.95 -0.05 5.43
N VAL A 170 -0.37 -0.26 5.34
CA VAL A 170 -1.00 -1.39 4.66
C VAL A 170 -1.86 -0.87 3.52
N ALA A 171 -1.73 -1.48 2.34
CA ALA A 171 -2.55 -1.21 1.18
C ALA A 171 -3.18 -2.48 0.61
N ASP A 172 -4.48 -2.43 0.39
CA ASP A 172 -5.21 -3.44 -0.36
C ASP A 172 -5.18 -3.09 -1.84
N VAL A 173 -4.85 -4.08 -2.68
CA VAL A 173 -4.65 -3.89 -4.12
C VAL A 173 -5.47 -4.93 -4.88
N GLN A 174 -6.24 -4.45 -5.86
CA GLN A 174 -6.91 -5.26 -6.85
C GLN A 174 -6.49 -4.82 -8.25
N ILE A 175 -6.12 -5.80 -9.07
CA ILE A 175 -5.86 -5.62 -10.50
C ILE A 175 -6.88 -6.48 -11.25
N THR A 176 -7.65 -5.84 -12.14
CA THR A 176 -8.62 -6.53 -12.99
C THR A 176 -8.21 -6.41 -14.44
N GLU A 177 -8.17 -7.53 -15.15
CA GLU A 177 -7.97 -7.62 -16.60
C GLU A 177 -9.34 -7.62 -17.30
N GLN A 178 -9.67 -6.52 -18.00
CA GLN A 178 -11.02 -6.34 -18.56
C GLN A 178 -11.29 -7.17 -19.82
N LYS A 179 -10.25 -7.49 -20.60
CA LYS A 179 -10.37 -8.32 -21.79
C LYS A 179 -9.84 -9.71 -21.47
N THR A 180 -10.61 -10.48 -20.70
CA THR A 180 -10.23 -11.85 -20.33
C THR A 180 -10.17 -12.72 -21.60
N GLY A 181 -8.99 -12.81 -22.21
CA GLY A 181 -8.66 -13.95 -23.07
C GLY A 181 -8.74 -15.22 -22.22
N GLN A 182 -9.08 -16.36 -22.84
CA GLN A 182 -9.02 -17.64 -22.15
C GLN A 182 -7.66 -17.79 -21.47
N LEU A 183 -7.67 -17.98 -20.14
CA LEU A 183 -6.45 -18.22 -19.36
C LEU A 183 -5.63 -19.32 -20.06
N PRO A 184 -4.32 -19.13 -20.25
CA PRO A 184 -3.47 -20.17 -20.82
C PRO A 184 -3.63 -21.48 -20.05
N PRO A 185 -3.73 -22.64 -20.73
CA PRO A 185 -3.85 -23.93 -20.07
C PRO A 185 -2.69 -24.13 -19.09
N GLY A 186 -3.01 -24.29 -17.79
CA GLY A 186 -2.02 -24.53 -16.73
C GLY A 186 -1.75 -23.33 -15.80
N MET A 187 -2.33 -22.16 -16.04
CA MET A 187 -2.28 -21.04 -15.09
C MET A 187 -3.20 -21.33 -13.90
N LYS A 188 -2.64 -21.64 -12.73
CA LYS A 188 -3.42 -21.82 -11.49
C LYS A 188 -3.82 -20.45 -10.95
N THR A 189 -5.10 -20.10 -11.00
CA THR A 189 -5.63 -19.02 -10.16
C THR A 189 -5.57 -19.48 -8.70
N GLY A 190 -5.20 -18.58 -7.78
CA GLY A 190 -5.26 -18.87 -6.34
C GLY A 190 -6.66 -19.36 -5.96
N THR A 191 -6.76 -20.28 -5.01
CA THR A 191 -8.03 -20.88 -4.58
C THR A 191 -9.07 -19.80 -4.27
N GLY A 192 -10.12 -19.69 -5.09
CA GLY A 192 -11.23 -18.75 -4.91
C GLY A 192 -11.17 -17.43 -5.70
N GLN A 193 -10.16 -17.21 -6.56
CA GLN A 193 -10.10 -16.00 -7.41
C GLN A 193 -10.87 -16.18 -8.71
N GLU A 194 -11.76 -15.22 -9.00
CA GLU A 194 -12.41 -15.12 -10.31
C GLU A 194 -11.37 -14.88 -11.41
N PRO A 195 -11.50 -15.52 -12.60
CA PRO A 195 -10.62 -15.29 -13.73
C PRO A 195 -10.49 -13.79 -14.06
N GLY A 196 -9.26 -13.30 -14.19
CA GLY A 196 -8.99 -11.89 -14.49
C GLY A 196 -9.05 -10.95 -13.29
N ILE A 197 -9.30 -11.43 -12.07
CA ILE A 197 -9.23 -10.63 -10.83
C ILE A 197 -8.06 -11.09 -9.95
N TYR A 198 -7.13 -10.17 -9.71
CA TYR A 198 -5.92 -10.39 -8.93
C TYR A 198 -5.93 -9.50 -7.71
N GLN A 199 -5.87 -10.09 -6.52
CA GLN A 199 -5.95 -9.36 -5.26
C GLN A 199 -4.76 -9.70 -4.37
N THR A 200 -4.22 -8.69 -3.69
CA THR A 200 -3.18 -8.86 -2.66
C THR A 200 -3.26 -7.73 -1.65
N ARG A 201 -2.83 -8.02 -0.42
CA ARG A 201 -2.56 -7.03 0.61
C ARG A 201 -1.06 -6.83 0.71
N LEU A 202 -0.64 -5.57 0.67
CA LEU A 202 0.75 -5.15 0.84
C LEU A 202 0.89 -4.49 2.21
N ALA A 203 1.95 -4.83 2.93
CA ALA A 203 2.37 -4.10 4.11
C ALA A 203 3.83 -3.70 3.95
N ALA A 204 4.12 -2.43 4.19
CA ALA A 204 5.46 -1.89 4.21
C ALA A 204 5.67 -1.16 5.53
N ASP A 205 6.88 -1.21 6.05
CA ASP A 205 7.21 -0.63 7.33
C ASP A 205 8.64 -0.08 7.35
N VAL A 206 8.88 0.84 8.26
CA VAL A 206 10.15 1.54 8.45
C VAL A 206 10.48 1.51 9.94
N HIS A 207 11.55 0.80 10.27
CA HIS A 207 12.11 0.78 11.61
C HIS A 207 12.98 2.01 11.81
N GLN A 208 12.68 2.82 12.84
CA GLN A 208 13.40 4.04 13.14
C GLN A 208 13.91 4.06 14.58
N LYS A 209 15.13 4.59 14.78
CA LYS A 209 15.68 4.84 16.11
C LYS A 209 14.80 5.78 16.92
N LYS A 210 14.25 6.80 16.26
CA LYS A 210 13.28 7.75 16.81
C LYS A 210 12.18 7.97 15.79
N LEU A 211 10.93 7.99 16.25
CA LEU A 211 9.80 8.25 15.38
C LEU A 211 9.95 9.60 14.65
N LYS A 212 9.98 9.53 13.33
CA LYS A 212 9.89 10.67 12.42
C LYS A 212 9.05 10.29 11.21
N GLU A 213 7.75 10.50 11.32
CA GLU A 213 6.78 10.20 10.26
C GLU A 213 7.16 10.87 8.94
N ALA A 214 7.59 12.14 8.96
CA ALA A 214 8.03 12.86 7.76
C ALA A 214 9.21 12.20 7.02
N GLU A 215 10.03 11.38 7.70
CA GLU A 215 11.11 10.60 7.09
C GLU A 215 10.63 9.22 6.63
N ALA A 216 9.70 8.59 7.36
CA ALA A 216 9.17 7.27 7.05
C ALA A 216 8.14 7.29 5.91
N THR A 217 7.20 8.25 5.92
CA THR A 217 6.12 8.40 4.94
C THR A 217 6.60 8.32 3.49
N PRO A 218 7.61 9.10 3.03
CA PRO A 218 8.06 9.01 1.64
C PRO A 218 8.62 7.62 1.28
N LEU A 219 9.27 6.92 2.20
CA LEU A 219 9.79 5.57 1.98
C LEU A 219 8.65 4.55 1.83
N LEU A 220 7.63 4.65 2.69
CA LEU A 220 6.46 3.78 2.64
C LEU A 220 5.66 3.98 1.35
N GLN A 221 5.44 5.22 0.93
CA GLN A 221 4.79 5.52 -0.35
C GLN A 221 5.55 4.91 -1.52
N GLN A 222 6.88 5.11 -1.57
CA GLN A 222 7.70 4.56 -2.63
C GLN A 222 7.68 3.04 -2.64
N LYS A 223 7.74 2.38 -1.48
CA LYS A 223 7.69 0.92 -1.36
C LYS A 223 6.36 0.35 -1.81
N LEU A 224 5.25 0.90 -1.32
CA LEU A 224 3.91 0.44 -1.70
C LEU A 224 3.66 0.65 -3.20
N SER A 225 3.99 1.82 -3.75
CA SER A 225 3.86 2.06 -5.19
C SER A 225 4.78 1.17 -6.03
N ALA A 226 6.01 0.92 -5.57
CA ALA A 226 6.93 -0.01 -6.23
C ALA A 226 6.37 -1.43 -6.24
N ALA A 227 5.81 -1.86 -5.12
CA ALA A 227 5.20 -3.18 -4.97
C ALA A 227 4.00 -3.37 -5.88
N VAL A 228 3.08 -2.39 -5.96
CA VAL A 228 1.95 -2.43 -6.90
C VAL A 228 2.46 -2.52 -8.34
N ALA A 229 3.38 -1.63 -8.73
CA ALA A 229 3.96 -1.64 -10.06
C ALA A 229 4.77 -2.91 -10.39
N GLY A 230 5.29 -3.61 -9.36
CA GLY A 230 6.02 -4.86 -9.50
C GLY A 230 5.20 -6.01 -10.09
N ASN A 231 3.87 -5.93 -10.02
CA ASN A 231 2.96 -6.93 -10.61
C ASN A 231 2.82 -6.81 -12.15
N PHE A 232 3.37 -5.74 -12.75
CA PHE A 232 3.28 -5.38 -14.17
C PHE A 232 4.61 -5.47 -14.90
#